data_AF-A0A834D806-F1
#
_entry.id   AF-A0A834D806-F1
#
_cell.length_a   1.000
_cell.length_b   1.000
_cell.length_c   1.000
_cell.angle_alpha   90.00
_cell.angle_beta   90.00
_cell.angle_gamma   90.00
#
_symmetry.space_group_name_H-M   'P 1'
#
loop_
_entity.id
_entity.type
_entity.pdbx_description
1 polymer ?
#
loop_
_entity_poly.entity_id
_entity_poly.type
_entity_poly.pdbx_seq_one_letter_code
_entity_poly.pdbx_strand_id
1 'polypeptide(L)'
;MKHAESTMQQTSDGADMKMQHAAGTMQQTGTTKLMKSTNAAAKRFNPYRLDHGDNPSISLVSDLLTTDNYTIWSRAMCRALRAKNKLGFINGSLLKPKDPADPLLDAWERCNDLVVSWIQNSISQNLKSSIALVDYAKQIWEELKDIFTHENGPRIFQLKKALVALQQDQDSVSTYYGKLKSL
;
A
#
# COMPACT_ATOMS: atom_id res chain seq x y z
N MET A 1 88.78 15.94 -6.17
CA MET A 1 89.73 15.27 -7.09
C MET A 1 89.76 13.78 -6.78
N LYS A 2 88.97 12.97 -7.48
CA LYS A 2 89.23 11.53 -7.73
C LYS A 2 88.64 11.21 -9.11
N HIS A 3 89.53 10.97 -10.08
CA HIS A 3 89.28 10.39 -11.41
C HIS A 3 88.78 8.93 -11.25
N ALA A 4 87.82 8.39 -12.03
CA ALA A 4 87.88 7.96 -13.45
C ALA A 4 89.03 6.96 -13.69
N GLU A 5 88.95 5.76 -14.28
CA GLU A 5 88.06 5.01 -15.20
C GLU A 5 88.41 3.50 -15.08
N SER A 6 87.55 2.55 -15.47
CA SER A 6 87.68 1.62 -16.65
C SER A 6 87.35 0.18 -16.18
N THR A 7 86.76 -0.79 -16.90
CA THR A 7 86.21 -0.92 -18.27
C THR A 7 85.69 -2.37 -18.48
N MET A 8 84.64 -2.52 -19.33
CA MET A 8 84.18 -3.72 -20.11
C MET A 8 83.68 -5.01 -19.40
N GLN A 9 82.78 -5.85 -19.94
CA GLN A 9 81.72 -5.84 -20.97
C GLN A 9 81.11 -7.28 -21.02
N GLN A 10 80.00 -7.46 -21.75
CA GLN A 10 79.35 -8.71 -22.25
C GLN A 10 78.20 -9.27 -21.39
N THR A 11 76.91 -9.13 -21.76
CA THR A 11 76.08 -9.67 -22.87
C THR A 11 75.90 -11.20 -22.86
N SER A 12 74.66 -11.65 -22.60
CA SER A 12 74.03 -12.75 -23.36
C SER A 12 72.51 -12.72 -23.18
N ASP A 13 71.82 -12.63 -24.31
CA ASP A 13 70.43 -12.96 -24.52
C ASP A 13 70.10 -14.39 -24.07
N GLY A 14 68.83 -14.59 -23.70
CA GLY A 14 68.22 -15.87 -23.42
C GLY A 14 66.71 -15.77 -23.49
N ALA A 15 66.19 -15.57 -24.70
CA ALA A 15 64.79 -15.82 -25.02
C ALA A 15 64.57 -17.34 -25.01
N ASP A 16 63.67 -17.82 -24.17
CA ASP A 16 63.14 -19.17 -24.32
C ASP A 16 61.63 -19.20 -24.09
N MET A 17 61.00 -20.08 -24.85
CA MET A 17 59.68 -19.92 -25.45
C MET A 17 58.69 -20.90 -24.82
N LYS A 18 57.49 -20.40 -24.49
CA LYS A 18 56.19 -21.12 -24.35
C LYS A 18 56.04 -22.24 -23.30
N MET A 19 55.11 -22.04 -22.38
CA MET A 19 54.01 -23.01 -22.16
C MET A 19 52.71 -22.31 -21.78
N GLN A 20 51.62 -22.87 -22.31
CA GLN A 20 50.25 -22.42 -22.30
C GLN A 20 49.61 -22.57 -20.91
N HIS A 21 48.68 -21.68 -20.55
CA HIS A 21 47.40 -22.07 -19.93
C HIS A 21 46.33 -21.03 -20.27
N ALA A 22 45.31 -21.49 -21.00
CA ALA A 22 44.10 -20.75 -21.30
C ALA A 22 43.23 -20.68 -20.04
N ALA A 23 43.03 -19.49 -19.48
CA ALA A 23 41.99 -19.24 -18.50
C ALA A 23 40.70 -18.88 -19.26
N GLY A 24 39.78 -19.83 -19.30
CA GLY A 24 38.47 -19.67 -19.93
C GLY A 24 37.68 -18.51 -19.31
N THR A 25 37.16 -17.65 -20.19
CA THR A 25 36.14 -16.66 -19.83
C THR A 25 34.84 -17.39 -19.50
N MET A 26 34.64 -17.69 -18.22
CA MET A 26 33.35 -18.17 -17.71
C MET A 26 32.39 -16.98 -17.66
N GLN A 27 31.42 -16.96 -18.56
CA GLN A 27 30.31 -16.01 -18.55
C GLN A 27 29.50 -16.16 -17.26
N GLN A 28 29.66 -15.24 -16.31
CA GLN A 28 28.68 -15.01 -15.23
C GLN A 28 27.53 -14.16 -15.76
N THR A 29 26.61 -14.75 -16.54
CA THR A 29 25.39 -14.06 -17.02
C THR A 29 24.10 -14.55 -16.35
N GLY A 30 24.19 -15.49 -15.39
CA GLY A 30 23.02 -16.08 -14.72
C GLY A 30 22.55 -15.39 -13.44
N THR A 31 23.43 -14.71 -12.69
CA THR A 31 23.12 -14.22 -11.32
C THR A 31 22.50 -12.82 -11.29
N THR A 32 22.84 -11.95 -12.25
CA THR A 32 22.39 -10.54 -12.26
C THR A 32 20.92 -10.39 -12.62
N LYS A 33 20.35 -11.31 -13.40
CA LYS A 33 18.94 -11.25 -13.82
C LYS A 33 17.99 -11.65 -12.69
N LEU A 34 18.38 -12.64 -11.87
CA LEU A 34 17.59 -13.09 -10.72
C LEU A 34 17.59 -12.05 -9.58
N MET A 35 18.75 -11.43 -9.27
CA MET A 35 18.86 -10.39 -8.24
C MET A 35 18.16 -9.07 -8.63
N LYS A 36 18.14 -8.70 -9.91
CA LYS A 36 17.34 -7.56 -10.40
C LYS A 36 15.83 -7.84 -10.29
N SER A 37 15.42 -9.09 -10.57
CA SER A 37 14.03 -9.52 -10.51
C SER A 37 13.47 -9.54 -9.07
N THR A 38 14.26 -10.00 -8.10
CA THR A 38 13.88 -9.99 -6.67
C THR A 38 13.77 -8.58 -6.11
N ASN A 39 14.69 -7.67 -6.49
CA ASN A 39 14.66 -6.27 -6.05
C ASN A 39 13.50 -5.47 -6.69
N ALA A 40 13.17 -5.74 -7.95
CA ALA A 40 12.00 -5.14 -8.62
C ALA A 40 10.67 -5.63 -8.05
N ALA A 41 10.57 -6.92 -7.69
CA ALA A 41 9.41 -7.48 -7.02
C ALA A 41 9.24 -6.89 -5.61
N ALA A 42 10.31 -6.85 -4.81
CA ALA A 42 10.29 -6.22 -3.48
C ALA A 42 9.87 -4.74 -3.54
N LYS A 43 10.31 -4.01 -4.57
CA LYS A 43 9.90 -2.62 -4.82
C LYS A 43 8.42 -2.50 -5.21
N ARG A 44 7.87 -3.48 -5.93
CA ARG A 44 6.44 -3.53 -6.31
C ARG A 44 5.52 -3.81 -5.12
N PHE A 45 5.98 -4.59 -4.14
CA PHE A 45 5.21 -4.89 -2.94
C PHE A 45 5.47 -3.93 -1.77
N ASN A 46 6.22 -2.85 -2.01
CA ASN A 46 6.44 -1.83 -0.99
C ASN A 46 5.11 -1.09 -0.69
N PRO A 47 4.60 -1.13 0.55
CA PRO A 47 3.35 -0.48 0.92
C PRO A 47 3.39 1.06 0.80
N TYR A 48 4.57 1.67 0.84
CA TYR A 48 4.77 3.13 0.75
C TYR A 48 4.95 3.65 -0.67
N ARG A 49 4.80 2.79 -1.67
CA ARG A 49 4.88 3.16 -3.08
C ARG A 49 3.54 3.73 -3.57
N LEU A 50 3.58 4.85 -4.27
CA LEU A 50 2.47 5.37 -5.08
C LEU A 50 2.65 4.94 -6.54
N ASP A 51 1.58 4.46 -7.15
CA ASP A 51 1.56 4.06 -8.57
C ASP A 51 0.88 5.13 -9.43
N HIS A 52 1.10 5.10 -10.75
CA HIS A 52 0.58 6.11 -11.69
C HIS A 52 -0.96 6.25 -11.69
N GLY A 53 -1.69 5.25 -11.21
CA GLY A 53 -3.15 5.26 -11.09
C GLY A 53 -3.66 5.67 -9.70
N ASP A 54 -2.78 6.12 -8.81
CA ASP A 54 -3.16 6.62 -7.49
C ASP A 54 -3.51 8.10 -7.57
N ASN A 55 -4.81 8.38 -7.63
CA ASN A 55 -5.35 9.73 -7.69
C ASN A 55 -6.17 10.00 -6.42
N PRO A 56 -5.90 11.07 -5.66
CA PRO A 56 -6.67 11.39 -4.46
C PRO A 56 -8.13 11.76 -4.75
N SER A 57 -8.45 12.27 -5.95
CA SER A 57 -9.79 12.72 -6.33
C SER A 57 -10.75 11.61 -6.77
N ILE A 58 -10.28 10.37 -6.95
CA ILE A 58 -11.15 9.25 -7.32
C ILE A 58 -11.72 8.57 -6.07
N SER A 59 -12.98 8.15 -6.12
CA SER A 59 -13.52 7.22 -5.13
C SER A 59 -13.07 5.80 -5.46
N LEU A 60 -12.58 5.07 -4.46
CA LEU A 60 -12.20 3.65 -4.61
C LEU A 60 -13.39 2.70 -4.61
N VAL A 61 -14.55 3.16 -4.15
CA VAL A 61 -15.79 2.38 -4.04
C VAL A 61 -16.92 3.14 -4.74
N SER A 62 -17.80 2.42 -5.41
CA SER A 62 -18.89 3.03 -6.19
C SER A 62 -19.94 3.69 -5.30
N ASP A 63 -20.29 3.04 -4.19
CA ASP A 63 -21.31 3.54 -3.27
C ASP A 63 -20.67 4.39 -2.17
N LEU A 64 -21.23 5.57 -1.92
CA LEU A 64 -20.83 6.40 -0.79
C LEU A 64 -21.30 5.75 0.52
N LEU A 65 -20.51 5.87 1.58
CA LEU A 65 -20.91 5.52 2.93
C LEU A 65 -22.10 6.38 3.34
N THR A 66 -23.17 5.72 3.75
CA THR A 66 -24.37 6.31 4.35
C THR A 66 -24.61 5.68 5.71
N THR A 67 -25.70 6.09 6.36
CA THR A 67 -26.11 5.54 7.65
C THR A 67 -26.45 4.04 7.64
N ASP A 68 -26.74 3.49 6.45
CA ASP A 68 -27.38 2.18 6.33
C ASP A 68 -26.51 1.13 5.64
N ASN A 69 -25.39 1.52 5.05
CA ASN A 69 -24.57 0.62 4.23
C ASN A 69 -23.16 0.37 4.78
N TYR A 70 -22.87 0.76 6.03
CA TYR A 70 -21.52 0.65 6.62
C TYR A 70 -20.88 -0.73 6.45
N THR A 71 -21.62 -1.81 6.68
CA THR A 71 -21.10 -3.19 6.54
C THR A 71 -20.68 -3.51 5.10
N ILE A 72 -21.45 -3.06 4.11
CA ILE A 72 -21.18 -3.29 2.70
C ILE A 72 -20.01 -2.40 2.24
N TRP A 73 -20.07 -1.11 2.59
CA TRP A 73 -19.05 -0.11 2.28
C TRP A 73 -17.70 -0.48 2.88
N SER A 74 -17.63 -0.82 4.18
CA SER A 74 -16.38 -1.15 4.86
C SER A 74 -15.70 -2.37 4.24
N ARG A 75 -16.47 -3.38 3.86
CA ARG A 75 -15.97 -4.56 3.14
C ARG A 75 -15.45 -4.19 1.74
N ALA A 76 -16.14 -3.31 1.01
CA ALA A 76 -15.71 -2.85 -0.30
C ALA A 76 -14.42 -2.04 -0.21
N MET A 77 -14.35 -1.08 0.72
CA MET A 77 -13.17 -0.24 0.95
C MET A 77 -11.95 -1.09 1.37
N CYS A 78 -12.13 -2.04 2.30
CA CYS A 78 -11.08 -2.99 2.68
C CYS A 78 -10.52 -3.75 1.46
N ARG A 79 -11.38 -4.20 0.54
CA ARG A 79 -10.94 -4.92 -0.67
C ARG A 79 -10.15 -3.99 -1.60
N ALA A 80 -10.65 -2.77 -1.84
CA ALA A 80 -9.98 -1.81 -2.70
C ALA A 80 -8.60 -1.42 -2.15
N LEU A 81 -8.50 -1.12 -0.86
CA LEU A 81 -7.22 -0.81 -0.21
C LEU A 81 -6.26 -1.99 -0.22
N ARG A 82 -6.76 -3.23 -0.07
CA ARG A 82 -5.91 -4.43 -0.19
C ARG A 82 -5.36 -4.58 -1.60
N ALA A 83 -6.18 -4.37 -2.63
CA ALA A 83 -5.73 -4.40 -4.03
C ALA A 83 -4.66 -3.34 -4.33
N LYS A 84 -4.68 -2.21 -3.62
CA LYS A 84 -3.68 -1.13 -3.69
C LYS A 84 -2.47 -1.32 -2.76
N ASN A 85 -2.42 -2.40 -1.98
CA ASN A 85 -1.41 -2.62 -0.93
C ASN A 85 -1.36 -1.50 0.14
N LYS A 86 -2.54 -0.96 0.51
CA LYS A 86 -2.70 0.15 1.47
C LYS A 86 -3.56 -0.20 2.69
N LEU A 87 -4.03 -1.44 2.79
CA LEU A 87 -4.87 -1.88 3.93
C LEU A 87 -4.19 -1.64 5.29
N GLY A 88 -2.86 -1.68 5.32
CA GLY A 88 -2.09 -1.51 6.55
C GLY A 88 -2.24 -0.15 7.23
N PHE A 89 -2.62 0.89 6.47
CA PHE A 89 -2.85 2.24 6.99
C PHE A 89 -4.11 2.35 7.85
N ILE A 90 -5.14 1.55 7.56
CA ILE A 90 -6.40 1.61 8.32
C ILE A 90 -6.48 0.59 9.46
N ASN A 91 -5.78 -0.55 9.34
CA ASN A 91 -5.76 -1.57 10.40
C ASN A 91 -4.59 -1.41 11.39
N GLY A 92 -3.68 -0.46 11.14
CA GLY A 92 -2.54 -0.17 12.00
C GLY A 92 -1.36 -1.12 11.88
N SER A 93 -1.33 -2.03 10.90
CA SER A 93 -0.15 -2.87 10.64
C SER A 93 1.02 -2.09 10.03
N LEU A 94 0.77 -0.91 9.44
CA LEU A 94 1.81 0.01 8.97
C LEU A 94 1.91 1.21 9.93
N LEU A 95 2.81 1.10 10.90
CA LEU A 95 3.04 2.16 11.89
C LEU A 95 3.79 3.34 11.27
N LYS A 96 3.44 4.55 11.73
CA LYS A 96 4.19 5.77 11.41
C LYS A 96 5.61 5.65 11.99
N PRO A 97 6.67 5.91 11.20
CA PRO A 97 8.02 6.05 11.73
C PRO A 97 8.07 7.08 12.86
N LYS A 98 8.77 6.74 13.96
CA LYS A 98 8.88 7.61 15.14
C LYS A 98 10.00 8.62 15.03
N ASP A 99 11.03 8.27 14.27
CA ASP A 99 12.20 9.12 14.05
C ASP A 99 11.91 10.11 12.90
N PRO A 100 11.97 11.42 13.15
CA PRO A 100 11.84 12.44 12.10
C PRO A 100 12.91 12.34 11.00
N ALA A 101 14.05 11.71 11.28
CA ALA A 101 15.12 11.49 10.30
C ALA A 101 14.93 10.20 9.47
N ASP A 102 13.89 9.41 9.73
CA ASP A 102 13.63 8.18 8.98
C ASP A 102 13.26 8.52 7.52
N PRO A 103 14.01 8.04 6.51
CA PRO A 103 13.73 8.31 5.11
C PRO A 103 12.37 7.77 4.63
N LEU A 104 11.71 6.90 5.41
CA LEU A 104 10.38 6.37 5.10
C LEU A 104 9.24 7.25 5.62
N LEU A 105 9.52 8.26 6.47
CA LEU A 105 8.48 9.11 7.07
C LEU A 105 7.66 9.85 6.00
N ASP A 106 8.31 10.59 5.11
CA ASP A 106 7.63 11.32 4.01
C ASP A 106 6.86 10.38 3.07
N ALA A 107 7.37 9.16 2.87
CA ALA A 107 6.69 8.17 2.04
C ALA A 107 5.43 7.61 2.72
N TRP A 108 5.51 7.40 4.04
CA TRP A 108 4.38 7.01 4.87
C TRP A 108 3.30 8.11 4.89
N GLU A 109 3.68 9.37 5.11
CA GLU A 109 2.76 10.51 5.21
C GLU A 109 1.99 10.72 3.90
N ARG A 110 2.69 10.75 2.76
CA ARG A 110 2.01 10.84 1.45
C ARG A 110 1.03 9.70 1.19
N CYS A 111 1.35 8.49 1.63
CA CYS A 111 0.44 7.36 1.49
C CYS A 111 -0.75 7.46 2.45
N ASN A 112 -0.53 7.95 3.68
CA ASN A 112 -1.61 8.24 4.62
C ASN A 112 -2.58 9.26 4.03
N ASP A 113 -2.09 10.39 3.53
CA ASP A 113 -2.93 11.47 2.98
C ASP A 113 -3.75 11.01 1.77
N LEU A 114 -3.16 10.14 0.94
CA LEU A 114 -3.87 9.51 -0.16
C LEU A 114 -5.00 8.60 0.34
N VAL A 115 -4.74 7.77 1.36
CA VAL A 115 -5.78 6.90 1.93
C VAL A 115 -6.87 7.72 2.63
N VAL A 116 -6.50 8.80 3.33
CA VAL A 116 -7.45 9.78 3.89
C VAL A 116 -8.34 10.34 2.79
N SER A 117 -7.75 10.80 1.68
CA SER A 117 -8.49 11.35 0.53
C SER A 117 -9.48 10.33 -0.04
N TRP A 118 -9.07 9.07 -0.21
CA TRP A 118 -9.94 8.00 -0.71
C TRP A 118 -11.09 7.69 0.25
N ILE A 119 -10.84 7.68 1.56
CA ILE A 119 -11.87 7.47 2.57
C ILE A 119 -12.85 8.64 2.51
N GLN A 120 -12.38 9.88 2.61
CA GLN A 120 -13.22 11.08 2.58
C GLN A 120 -14.06 11.16 1.30
N ASN A 121 -13.50 10.87 0.13
CA ASN A 121 -14.24 10.91 -1.14
C ASN A 121 -15.29 9.80 -1.29
N SER A 122 -15.23 8.79 -0.43
CA SER A 122 -16.20 7.69 -0.40
C SER A 122 -17.28 7.84 0.66
N ILE A 123 -17.41 9.01 1.29
CA ILE A 123 -18.36 9.26 2.39
C ILE A 123 -19.39 10.31 1.98
N SER A 124 -20.65 10.11 2.36
CA SER A 124 -21.71 11.08 2.10
C SER A 124 -21.49 12.39 2.87
N GLN A 125 -21.92 13.51 2.29
CA GLN A 125 -21.62 14.85 2.81
C GLN A 125 -22.08 15.05 4.27
N ASN A 126 -23.20 14.44 4.67
CA ASN A 126 -23.74 14.51 6.02
C ASN A 126 -22.88 13.80 7.08
N LEU A 127 -21.99 12.88 6.67
CA LEU A 127 -21.06 12.19 7.57
C LEU A 127 -19.65 12.79 7.53
N LYS A 128 -19.28 13.50 6.46
CA LYS A 128 -17.95 14.12 6.32
C LYS A 128 -17.62 15.09 7.45
N SER A 129 -18.60 15.83 7.96
CA SER A 129 -18.37 16.83 9.00
C SER A 129 -17.83 16.26 10.31
N SER A 130 -18.14 15.01 10.65
CA SER A 130 -17.68 14.39 11.90
C SER A 130 -16.21 13.99 11.86
N ILE A 131 -15.63 13.81 10.66
CA ILE A 131 -14.26 13.31 10.46
C ILE A 131 -13.35 14.32 9.73
N ALA A 132 -13.82 15.55 9.50
CA ALA A 132 -13.17 16.52 8.62
C ALA A 132 -11.79 16.99 9.12
N LEU A 133 -11.54 16.90 10.43
CA LEU A 133 -10.30 17.37 11.08
C LEU A 133 -9.38 16.23 11.50
N VAL A 134 -9.62 15.00 11.04
CA VAL A 134 -8.84 13.84 11.42
C VAL A 134 -7.78 13.58 10.35
N ASP A 135 -6.51 13.69 10.74
CA ASP A 135 -5.37 13.63 9.80
C ASP A 135 -4.97 12.20 9.42
N TYR A 136 -5.32 11.20 10.24
CA TYR A 136 -4.82 9.84 10.06
C TYR A 136 -5.89 8.89 9.58
N ALA A 137 -5.58 8.14 8.51
CA ALA A 137 -6.49 7.17 7.91
C ALA A 137 -7.01 6.15 8.93
N LYS A 138 -6.15 5.68 9.85
CA LYS A 138 -6.52 4.78 10.94
C LYS A 138 -7.56 5.39 11.88
N GLN A 139 -7.38 6.66 12.25
CA GLN A 139 -8.28 7.33 13.18
C GLN A 139 -9.65 7.53 12.54
N ILE A 140 -9.70 8.00 11.28
CA ILE A 140 -10.96 8.09 10.51
C ILE A 140 -11.64 6.72 10.46
N TRP A 141 -10.88 5.66 10.19
CA TRP A 141 -11.43 4.31 10.09
C TRP A 141 -12.06 3.83 11.40
N GLU A 142 -11.39 4.02 12.54
CA GLU A 142 -11.94 3.63 13.84
C GLU A 142 -13.12 4.54 14.25
N GLU A 143 -13.09 5.84 14.00
CA GLU A 143 -14.25 6.71 14.29
C GLU A 143 -15.49 6.29 13.51
N LEU A 144 -15.37 6.03 12.20
CA LEU A 144 -16.48 5.52 11.40
C LEU A 144 -16.98 4.19 11.95
N LYS A 145 -16.07 3.29 12.31
CA LYS A 145 -16.43 2.02 12.91
C LYS A 145 -17.16 2.21 14.23
N ASP A 146 -16.70 3.07 15.11
CA ASP A 146 -17.34 3.34 16.40
C ASP A 146 -18.74 3.92 16.21
N ILE A 147 -18.92 4.88 15.29
CA ILE A 147 -20.22 5.46 14.93
C ILE A 147 -21.22 4.37 14.50
N PHE A 148 -20.78 3.36 13.75
CA PHE A 148 -21.67 2.36 13.15
C PHE A 148 -21.73 1.02 13.87
N THR A 149 -20.81 0.72 14.79
CA THR A 149 -20.72 -0.59 15.46
C THR A 149 -20.96 -0.56 16.97
N HIS A 150 -20.95 0.61 17.62
CA HIS A 150 -21.39 0.69 19.02
C HIS A 150 -22.83 0.22 19.15
N GLU A 151 -23.18 -0.31 20.33
CA GLU A 151 -24.54 -0.67 20.76
C GLU A 151 -25.44 0.57 20.77
N ASN A 152 -25.78 1.04 19.59
CA ASN A 152 -26.55 2.24 19.37
C ASN A 152 -28.00 1.86 19.63
N GLY A 153 -28.47 2.07 20.86
CA GLY A 153 -29.90 2.11 21.18
C GLY A 153 -30.73 2.80 20.07
N PRO A 154 -30.27 3.94 19.52
CA PRO A 154 -30.89 4.56 18.35
C PRO A 154 -30.90 3.69 17.07
N ARG A 155 -29.81 2.99 16.73
CA ARG A 155 -29.76 2.07 15.58
C ARG A 155 -30.66 0.86 15.80
N ILE A 156 -30.64 0.28 17.00
CA ILE A 156 -31.54 -0.83 17.37
C ILE A 156 -33.00 -0.38 17.25
N PHE A 157 -33.33 0.81 17.75
CA PHE A 157 -34.67 1.38 17.62
C PHE A 157 -35.05 1.65 16.16
N GLN A 158 -34.16 2.23 15.36
CA GLN A 158 -34.36 2.44 13.92
C GLN A 158 -34.60 1.12 13.19
N LEU A 159 -33.78 0.09 13.45
CA LEU A 159 -33.93 -1.24 12.85
C LEU A 159 -35.25 -1.89 13.26
N LYS A 160 -35.63 -1.81 14.54
CA LYS A 160 -36.94 -2.28 15.02
C LYS A 160 -38.09 -1.55 14.31
N LYS A 161 -37.99 -0.23 14.17
CA LYS A 161 -39.00 0.57 13.47
C LYS A 161 -39.08 0.22 11.98
N ALA A 162 -37.94 0.06 11.32
CA ALA A 162 -37.86 -0.34 9.92
C ALA A 162 -38.43 -1.75 9.69
N LEU A 163 -38.15 -2.69 10.60
CA LEU A 163 -38.70 -4.04 10.57
C LEU A 163 -40.23 -4.05 10.73
N VAL A 164 -40.77 -3.27 11.67
CA VAL A 164 -42.22 -3.15 11.87
C VAL A 164 -42.90 -2.46 10.68
N ALA A 165 -42.22 -1.51 10.03
CA ALA A 165 -42.73 -0.81 8.85
C ALA A 165 -42.57 -1.62 7.56
N LEU A 166 -41.73 -2.66 7.53
CA LEU A 166 -41.47 -3.45 6.33
C LEU A 166 -42.67 -4.35 6.03
N GLN A 167 -43.32 -4.10 4.90
CA GLN A 167 -44.43 -4.91 4.38
C GLN A 167 -44.09 -5.37 2.96
N GLN A 168 -44.62 -6.52 2.56
CA GLN A 168 -44.35 -7.08 1.23
C GLN A 168 -45.11 -6.32 0.13
N ASP A 169 -46.33 -5.84 0.40
CA ASP A 169 -47.18 -5.12 -0.54
C ASP A 169 -47.22 -5.77 -1.95
N GLN A 170 -46.83 -5.03 -2.98
CA GLN A 170 -46.77 -5.47 -4.38
C GLN A 170 -45.37 -6.00 -4.77
N ASP A 171 -44.42 -6.06 -3.85
CA ASP A 171 -43.10 -6.63 -4.14
C ASP A 171 -43.17 -8.14 -4.30
N SER A 172 -42.31 -8.66 -5.19
CA SER A 172 -42.06 -10.09 -5.25
C SER A 172 -41.47 -10.59 -3.91
N VAL A 173 -41.70 -11.86 -3.58
CA VAL A 173 -41.12 -12.51 -2.39
C VAL A 173 -39.59 -12.36 -2.35
N SER A 174 -38.93 -12.44 -3.51
CA SER A 174 -37.47 -12.28 -3.62
C SER A 174 -37.03 -10.86 -3.28
N THR A 175 -37.74 -9.85 -3.78
CA THR A 175 -37.47 -8.44 -3.50
C THR A 175 -37.67 -8.13 -2.02
N TYR A 176 -38.79 -8.55 -1.44
CA TYR A 176 -39.09 -8.37 -0.02
C TYR A 176 -38.03 -9.05 0.88
N TYR A 177 -37.67 -10.30 0.56
CA TYR A 177 -36.64 -11.02 1.29
C TYR A 177 -35.26 -10.32 1.19
N GLY A 178 -34.94 -9.76 0.02
CA GLY A 178 -33.73 -8.94 -0.16
C GLY A 178 -33.72 -7.70 0.74
N LYS A 179 -34.86 -6.98 0.83
CA LYS A 179 -35.02 -5.83 1.73
C LYS A 179 -34.87 -6.25 3.20
N LEU A 180 -35.52 -7.34 3.61
CA LEU A 180 -35.39 -7.89 4.97
C LEU A 180 -33.96 -8.26 5.32
N LYS A 181 -33.20 -8.84 4.38
CA LYS A 181 -31.79 -9.22 4.58
C LYS A 181 -30.82 -8.03 4.63
N SER A 182 -31.27 -6.84 4.20
CA SER A 182 -30.44 -5.63 4.15
C SER A 182 -30.57 -4.74 5.39
N LEU A 183 -31.58 -4.98 6.24
CA LEU A 183 -31.72 -4.36 7.57
C LEU A 183 -30.62 -4.87 8.52
#